data_AF-A0A8S1SPA4-F1
#
_entry.id   AF-A0A8S1SPA4-F1
#
_cell.length_a   1.000
_cell.length_b   1.000
_cell.length_c   1.000
_cell.angle_alpha   90.00
_cell.angle_beta   90.00
_cell.angle_gamma   90.00
#
_symmetry.space_group_name_H-M   'P 1'
#
loop_
_entity.id
_entity.type
_entity.pdbx_description
1 polymer ?
#
loop_
_entity_poly.entity_id
_entity_poly.type
_entity_poly.pdbx_seq_one_letter_code
_entity_poly.pdbx_strand_id
1 'polypeptide(L)'
;MYSCISIKNELCFWHQKTQTCKAIINLKNKIAKQEELIQTTCQIIGRTPTSCSLLNFQMPCGGSQVGCDYVNLETAQCNQVGLNKYACLNLTSQSCKWVLNQKLNIYQCQEYTPFGLCSEQPQQVNALVCSLVGHNDPCTYNKFSNSCQWPLEQEESCDMIGLNQYGCAQIENCVFFNGKCIKFNEDLNLNCKDADKAHYKVCAQIKRDQCKYSELKKGCISTDLFDGCQAKGINQLGCNAKDPMCSWVENNCECVKLLKEKIPCYQIQNHYDCQQRNDCYYVNSYKSNIDTDVIKLGNQGRCKEKQCSDRSKSECEGQIVYGHICYLDKQGICQSAHDCKDIKNAVQQCSNYLIKGSPCMENINNVGECEILKNCQQLDMINCQRNLDYCIYNSDKCMNKQCINYMDENNCPKLNCYWNYIKKRCLEQISCELNESEKVCNESHNGNQKCGWFKLDGYQHVCTSGCRYLYQAHVNCQGTQIRDSVCINYKDVCIQCEEITDSCLCLEQQEYCTYDINRNICQSNGCQNYNQDTCPTSRCYFNLNKNICIQQCRFRYNNQECELLNDCYWDYIENQCLEYYKSPQPTVVNPSIIPIEELLIKALLVISLLVII
;
A
#
# COMPACT_ATOMS: atom_id res chain seq x y z
N MET A 1 -23.84 -51.92 46.12
CA MET A 1 -23.98 -51.06 44.92
C MET A 1 -23.19 -49.75 45.07
N TYR A 2 -23.40 -48.96 46.14
CA TYR A 2 -22.62 -47.73 46.41
C TYR A 2 -21.10 -47.96 46.47
N SER A 3 -20.64 -49.12 46.95
CA SER A 3 -19.21 -49.48 47.01
C SER A 3 -18.53 -49.68 45.65
N CYS A 4 -19.29 -49.90 44.56
CA CYS A 4 -18.71 -49.95 43.21
C CYS A 4 -18.53 -48.55 42.61
N ILE A 5 -19.32 -47.57 43.05
CA ILE A 5 -19.29 -46.19 42.54
C ILE A 5 -18.00 -45.46 42.99
N SER A 6 -17.39 -45.89 44.10
CA SER A 6 -16.14 -45.31 44.63
C SER A 6 -14.87 -45.76 43.89
N ILE A 7 -14.94 -46.74 43.00
CA ILE A 7 -13.77 -47.28 42.27
C ILE A 7 -13.62 -46.49 40.97
N LYS A 8 -12.71 -45.50 40.95
CA LYS A 8 -12.59 -44.55 39.84
C LYS A 8 -11.86 -45.10 38.60
N ASN A 9 -11.09 -46.20 38.74
CA ASN A 9 -10.12 -46.63 37.72
C ASN A 9 -10.16 -48.12 37.34
N GLU A 10 -11.14 -48.92 37.81
CA GLU A 10 -11.22 -50.34 37.46
C GLU A 10 -12.65 -50.77 37.10
N LEU A 11 -12.78 -51.54 36.01
CA LEU A 11 -14.03 -52.23 35.66
C LEU A 11 -14.32 -53.31 36.69
N CYS A 12 -15.40 -53.10 37.43
CA CYS A 12 -15.84 -53.98 38.51
C CYS A 12 -17.35 -54.17 38.42
N PHE A 13 -17.82 -55.36 38.81
CA PHE A 13 -19.25 -55.67 38.86
C PHE A 13 -19.67 -55.95 40.28
N TRP A 14 -20.91 -55.57 40.59
CA TRP A 14 -21.49 -55.85 41.89
C TRP A 14 -21.85 -57.34 41.99
N HIS A 15 -21.14 -58.07 42.84
CA HIS A 15 -21.39 -59.49 43.03
C HIS A 15 -22.44 -59.69 44.11
N GLN A 16 -23.69 -59.93 43.69
CA GLN A 16 -24.88 -59.88 44.54
C GLN A 16 -24.84 -60.85 45.74
N LYS A 17 -24.25 -62.04 45.57
CA LYS A 17 -24.12 -63.03 46.67
C LYS A 17 -23.08 -62.66 47.72
N THR A 18 -22.04 -61.93 47.35
CA THR A 18 -20.94 -61.60 48.27
C THR A 18 -21.01 -60.16 48.76
N GLN A 19 -21.96 -59.37 48.25
CA GLN A 19 -22.11 -57.95 48.58
C GLN A 19 -20.80 -57.17 48.41
N THR A 20 -19.96 -57.59 47.46
CA THR A 20 -18.65 -56.98 47.18
C THR A 20 -18.55 -56.62 45.71
N CYS A 21 -17.83 -55.53 45.44
CA CYS A 21 -17.46 -55.21 44.08
C CYS A 21 -16.28 -56.11 43.69
N LYS A 22 -16.46 -57.00 42.71
CA LYS A 22 -15.38 -57.86 42.23
C LYS A 22 -14.77 -57.26 40.97
N ALA A 23 -13.45 -57.10 40.98
CA ALA A 23 -12.68 -56.75 39.79
C ALA A 23 -12.83 -57.86 38.75
N ILE A 24 -13.02 -57.50 37.48
CA ILE A 24 -13.13 -58.47 36.38
C ILE A 24 -11.70 -58.91 35.99
N ILE A 25 -11.09 -59.77 36.81
CA ILE A 25 -9.67 -60.18 36.68
C ILE A 25 -9.41 -60.97 35.38
N ASN A 26 -10.36 -61.77 34.91
CA ASN A 26 -10.24 -62.51 33.64
C ASN A 26 -10.41 -61.66 32.38
N LEU A 27 -10.85 -60.40 32.48
CA LEU A 27 -10.78 -59.46 31.35
C LEU A 27 -9.38 -58.89 31.19
N LYS A 28 -8.57 -58.72 32.25
CA LYS A 28 -7.23 -58.10 32.15
C LYS A 28 -6.30 -58.84 31.17
N ASN A 29 -6.32 -60.17 31.12
CA ASN A 29 -5.50 -60.95 30.18
C ASN A 29 -6.06 -60.97 28.74
N LYS A 30 -7.37 -60.76 28.54
CA LYS A 30 -7.95 -60.52 27.22
C LYS A 30 -7.66 -59.09 26.77
N ILE A 31 -7.83 -58.10 27.65
CA ILE A 31 -7.52 -56.69 27.43
C ILE A 31 -6.03 -56.50 27.09
N ALA A 32 -5.09 -57.16 27.77
CA ALA A 32 -3.66 -57.00 27.45
C ALA A 32 -3.27 -57.53 26.05
N LYS A 33 -3.91 -58.60 25.56
CA LYS A 33 -3.76 -59.07 24.16
C LYS A 33 -4.57 -58.25 23.16
N GLN A 34 -5.65 -57.62 23.62
CA GLN A 34 -6.47 -56.73 22.82
C GLN A 34 -5.82 -55.34 22.75
N GLU A 35 -5.03 -54.89 23.74
CA GLU A 35 -4.35 -53.59 23.80
C GLU A 35 -3.30 -53.40 22.70
N GLU A 36 -2.77 -54.49 22.14
CA GLU A 36 -1.90 -54.49 20.96
C GLU A 36 -2.69 -54.38 19.65
N LEU A 37 -3.96 -54.82 19.62
CA LEU A 37 -4.89 -54.72 18.49
C LEU A 37 -5.84 -53.50 18.57
N ILE A 38 -6.05 -52.95 19.78
CA ILE A 38 -6.92 -51.82 20.13
C ILE A 38 -6.32 -50.49 19.66
N GLN A 39 -5.05 -50.48 19.23
CA GLN A 39 -4.41 -49.26 18.74
C GLN A 39 -4.95 -48.76 17.39
N THR A 40 -5.88 -49.46 16.74
CA THR A 40 -6.32 -49.14 15.36
C THR A 40 -7.80 -48.84 15.19
N THR A 41 -8.65 -48.89 16.24
CA THR A 41 -10.09 -48.62 16.09
C THR A 41 -10.64 -47.72 17.20
N CYS A 42 -11.72 -46.98 16.91
CA CYS A 42 -12.42 -46.19 17.93
C CYS A 42 -13.32 -47.03 18.84
N GLN A 43 -13.64 -48.28 18.46
CA GLN A 43 -14.61 -49.15 19.15
C GLN A 43 -14.00 -49.83 20.38
N ILE A 44 -14.00 -49.12 21.52
CA ILE A 44 -13.45 -49.63 22.78
C ILE A 44 -14.56 -49.76 23.82
N ILE A 45 -15.03 -50.99 24.03
CA ILE A 45 -16.08 -51.30 25.01
C ILE A 45 -15.53 -51.24 26.44
N GLY A 46 -16.32 -50.71 27.37
CA GLY A 46 -16.00 -50.71 28.81
C GLY A 46 -15.12 -49.55 29.28
N ARG A 47 -14.75 -48.62 28.40
CA ARG A 47 -14.16 -47.34 28.79
C ARG A 47 -15.25 -46.36 29.24
N THR A 48 -14.92 -45.46 30.17
CA THR A 48 -15.83 -44.35 30.47
C THR A 48 -15.87 -43.40 29.27
N PRO A 49 -17.02 -42.80 28.92
CA PRO A 49 -17.11 -41.88 27.79
C PRO A 49 -16.06 -40.76 27.85
N THR A 50 -15.76 -40.22 29.04
CA THR A 50 -14.73 -39.19 29.21
C THR A 50 -13.31 -39.69 28.95
N SER A 51 -12.99 -40.96 29.24
CA SER A 51 -11.66 -41.53 28.97
C SER A 51 -11.36 -41.70 27.48
N CYS A 52 -12.35 -41.59 26.60
CA CYS A 52 -12.16 -41.59 25.15
C CYS A 52 -11.38 -40.36 24.66
N SER A 53 -11.39 -39.26 25.40
CA SER A 53 -10.62 -38.05 25.04
C SER A 53 -9.11 -38.25 25.15
N LEU A 54 -8.67 -39.26 25.91
CA LEU A 54 -7.27 -39.63 26.12
C LEU A 54 -6.71 -40.51 25.00
N LEU A 55 -7.55 -40.92 24.03
CA LEU A 55 -7.12 -41.74 22.89
C LEU A 55 -6.28 -40.89 21.93
N ASN A 56 -4.99 -41.19 21.82
CA ASN A 56 -4.08 -40.53 20.89
C ASN A 56 -4.10 -41.21 19.51
N PHE A 57 -5.29 -41.30 18.89
CA PHE A 57 -5.48 -41.90 17.57
C PHE A 57 -5.72 -40.83 16.51
N GLN A 58 -5.28 -41.09 15.28
CA GLN A 58 -5.60 -40.27 14.10
C GLN A 58 -6.96 -40.65 13.48
N MET A 59 -7.95 -40.90 14.33
CA MET A 59 -9.32 -41.21 13.93
C MET A 59 -10.31 -40.42 14.79
N PRO A 60 -11.50 -40.09 14.26
CA PRO A 60 -12.48 -39.28 14.98
C PRO A 60 -13.23 -40.14 15.99
N CYS A 61 -12.69 -40.26 17.21
CA CYS A 61 -13.30 -41.04 18.28
C CYS A 61 -14.01 -40.14 19.30
N GLY A 62 -15.06 -40.66 19.91
CA GLY A 62 -15.81 -40.00 20.98
C GLY A 62 -16.45 -40.99 21.93
N GLY A 63 -17.03 -40.49 23.01
CA GLY A 63 -17.77 -41.31 23.97
C GLY A 63 -19.11 -41.78 23.41
N SER A 64 -19.44 -43.04 23.65
CA SER A 64 -20.73 -43.69 23.36
C SER A 64 -21.35 -44.27 24.64
N GLN A 65 -22.54 -44.87 24.54
CA GLN A 65 -23.22 -45.46 25.71
C GLN A 65 -22.42 -46.61 26.37
N VAL A 66 -21.65 -47.35 25.58
CA VAL A 66 -20.95 -48.58 26.02
C VAL A 66 -19.42 -48.45 26.03
N GLY A 67 -18.88 -47.27 25.70
CA GLY A 67 -17.45 -47.09 25.58
C GLY A 67 -17.05 -45.92 24.69
N CYS A 68 -16.08 -46.16 23.80
CA CYS A 68 -15.69 -45.26 22.73
C CYS A 68 -16.21 -45.80 21.39
N ASP A 69 -16.57 -44.89 20.48
CA ASP A 69 -16.96 -45.24 19.11
C ASP A 69 -16.56 -44.12 18.13
N TYR A 70 -16.75 -44.36 16.84
CA TYR A 70 -16.58 -43.37 15.78
C TYR A 70 -17.57 -42.22 15.90
N VAL A 71 -17.10 -41.04 15.54
CA VAL A 71 -17.89 -39.81 15.54
C VAL A 71 -17.98 -39.25 14.13
N ASN A 72 -19.18 -38.86 13.72
CA ASN A 72 -19.39 -38.16 12.46
C ASN A 72 -19.01 -36.67 12.62
N LEU A 73 -17.94 -36.25 11.93
CA LEU A 73 -17.36 -34.91 12.03
C LEU A 73 -18.28 -33.77 11.54
N GLU A 74 -19.30 -34.09 10.73
CA GLU A 74 -20.24 -33.12 10.16
C GLU A 74 -21.42 -32.82 11.09
N THR A 75 -21.67 -33.66 12.08
CA THR A 75 -22.86 -33.58 12.95
C THR A 75 -22.53 -33.49 14.43
N ALA A 76 -21.34 -33.94 14.83
CA ALA A 76 -20.87 -33.85 16.21
C ALA A 76 -20.70 -32.40 16.66
N GLN A 77 -20.83 -32.15 17.95
CA GLN A 77 -20.65 -30.83 18.56
C GLN A 77 -19.36 -30.79 19.38
N CYS A 78 -18.75 -29.62 19.57
CA CYS A 78 -17.50 -29.49 20.34
C CYS A 78 -17.66 -30.00 21.78
N ASN A 79 -18.87 -29.95 22.35
CA ASN A 79 -19.19 -30.39 23.71
C ASN A 79 -19.53 -31.90 23.81
N GLN A 80 -19.46 -32.66 22.71
CA GLN A 80 -19.71 -34.10 22.74
C GLN A 80 -18.71 -34.78 23.68
N VAL A 81 -19.24 -35.59 24.60
CA VAL A 81 -18.43 -36.22 25.65
C VAL A 81 -17.40 -37.14 25.02
N GLY A 82 -16.15 -37.03 25.46
CA GLY A 82 -15.11 -37.99 25.11
C GLY A 82 -14.46 -37.80 23.75
N LEU A 83 -14.75 -36.70 23.03
CA LEU A 83 -14.03 -36.39 21.78
C LEU A 83 -12.52 -36.42 22.01
N ASN A 84 -11.81 -37.18 21.18
CA ASN A 84 -10.36 -37.15 21.18
C ASN A 84 -9.83 -35.92 20.42
N LYS A 85 -8.52 -35.68 20.55
CA LYS A 85 -7.85 -34.54 19.91
C LYS A 85 -8.09 -34.50 18.41
N TYR A 86 -7.96 -35.64 17.73
CA TYR A 86 -8.16 -35.72 16.28
C TYR A 86 -9.59 -35.36 15.89
N ALA A 87 -10.61 -35.91 16.56
CA ALA A 87 -12.00 -35.57 16.30
C ALA A 87 -12.21 -34.05 16.46
N CYS A 88 -11.79 -33.48 17.59
CA CYS A 88 -11.97 -32.06 17.90
C CYS A 88 -11.40 -31.13 16.81
N LEU A 89 -10.18 -31.39 16.37
CA LEU A 89 -9.47 -30.54 15.41
C LEU A 89 -9.94 -30.73 13.95
N ASN A 90 -10.70 -31.79 13.66
CA ASN A 90 -11.24 -32.07 12.33
C ASN A 90 -12.78 -31.89 12.25
N LEU A 91 -13.44 -31.40 13.31
CA LEU A 91 -14.86 -31.05 13.25
C LEU A 91 -15.10 -29.95 12.20
N THR A 92 -16.14 -30.11 11.39
CA THR A 92 -16.58 -29.12 10.37
C THR A 92 -17.90 -28.45 10.73
N SER A 93 -18.60 -28.98 11.72
CA SER A 93 -19.90 -28.53 12.20
C SER A 93 -19.86 -27.29 13.10
N GLN A 94 -18.79 -27.11 13.88
CA GLN A 94 -18.66 -26.06 14.90
C GLN A 94 -17.21 -25.61 15.05
N SER A 95 -16.98 -24.36 15.43
CA SER A 95 -15.64 -23.83 15.69
C SER A 95 -15.16 -24.29 17.08
N CYS A 96 -14.11 -25.11 17.11
CA CYS A 96 -13.68 -25.78 18.32
C CYS A 96 -12.19 -25.55 18.61
N LYS A 97 -11.84 -25.66 19.90
CA LYS A 97 -10.46 -25.70 20.40
C LYS A 97 -10.22 -26.88 21.33
N TRP A 98 -9.01 -27.40 21.32
CA TRP A 98 -8.57 -28.47 22.21
C TRP A 98 -7.82 -27.89 23.42
N VAL A 99 -8.38 -28.03 24.61
CA VAL A 99 -7.84 -27.37 25.82
C VAL A 99 -7.81 -28.29 27.03
N LEU A 100 -6.88 -27.99 27.95
CA LEU A 100 -6.79 -28.66 29.25
C LEU A 100 -7.83 -28.08 30.22
N ASN A 101 -8.76 -28.91 30.68
CA ASN A 101 -9.66 -28.57 31.78
C ASN A 101 -8.90 -28.65 33.10
N GLN A 102 -8.51 -27.50 33.65
CA GLN A 102 -7.72 -27.43 34.88
C GLN A 102 -8.40 -28.10 36.10
N LYS A 103 -9.73 -28.08 36.17
CA LYS A 103 -10.47 -28.67 37.31
C LYS A 103 -10.46 -30.19 37.29
N LEU A 104 -10.55 -30.76 36.10
CA LEU A 104 -10.63 -32.21 35.90
C LEU A 104 -9.26 -32.83 35.54
N ASN A 105 -8.27 -32.00 35.23
CA ASN A 105 -6.97 -32.40 34.70
C ASN A 105 -7.08 -33.34 33.49
N ILE A 106 -8.04 -33.06 32.60
CA ILE A 106 -8.25 -33.80 31.34
C ILE A 106 -8.31 -32.82 30.18
N TYR A 107 -7.77 -33.24 29.04
CA TYR A 107 -8.00 -32.51 27.79
C TYR A 107 -9.40 -32.80 27.27
N GLN A 108 -10.03 -31.76 26.72
CA GLN A 108 -11.36 -31.84 26.15
C GLN A 108 -11.49 -30.85 24.98
N CYS A 109 -12.43 -31.15 24.11
CA CYS A 109 -12.87 -30.23 23.07
C CYS A 109 -13.81 -29.18 23.68
N GLN A 110 -13.70 -27.93 23.24
CA GLN A 110 -14.57 -26.84 23.65
C GLN A 110 -14.93 -25.99 22.44
N GLU A 111 -16.14 -25.45 22.45
CA GLU A 111 -16.54 -24.42 21.49
C GLU A 111 -15.66 -23.19 21.66
N TYR A 112 -15.31 -22.56 20.53
CA TYR A 112 -14.49 -21.37 20.50
C TYR A 112 -14.98 -20.42 19.41
N THR A 113 -15.37 -19.23 19.81
CA THR A 113 -15.65 -18.12 18.88
C THR A 113 -14.36 -17.31 18.73
N PRO A 114 -13.77 -17.22 17.52
CA PRO A 114 -12.57 -16.43 17.30
C PRO A 114 -12.84 -14.95 17.56
N PHE A 115 -11.85 -14.26 18.13
CA PHE A 115 -11.84 -12.82 18.34
C PHE A 115 -10.43 -12.29 18.11
N GLY A 116 -10.30 -11.04 17.67
CA GLY A 116 -8.99 -10.43 17.39
C GLY A 116 -8.40 -10.83 16.04
N LEU A 117 -7.06 -10.76 15.95
CA LEU A 117 -6.28 -11.01 14.75
C LEU A 117 -6.00 -12.52 14.55
N CYS A 118 -5.67 -12.94 13.34
CA CYS A 118 -5.33 -14.31 12.99
C CYS A 118 -4.13 -14.84 13.78
N SER A 119 -3.13 -14.00 14.05
CA SER A 119 -1.94 -14.33 14.85
C SER A 119 -2.22 -14.49 16.35
N GLU A 120 -3.35 -13.96 16.83
CA GLU A 120 -3.77 -14.04 18.24
C GLU A 120 -4.60 -15.28 18.53
N GLN A 121 -4.99 -16.03 17.48
CA GLN A 121 -5.79 -17.23 17.66
C GLN A 121 -4.99 -18.31 18.41
N PRO A 122 -5.62 -19.04 19.33
CA PRO A 122 -4.94 -20.07 20.09
C PRO A 122 -4.48 -21.20 19.18
N GLN A 123 -3.43 -21.90 19.61
CA GLN A 123 -3.03 -23.16 19.00
C GLN A 123 -4.07 -24.26 19.29
N GLN A 124 -4.05 -25.33 18.50
CA GLN A 124 -4.94 -26.49 18.63
C GLN A 124 -6.42 -26.11 18.46
N VAL A 125 -6.70 -25.43 17.36
CA VAL A 125 -8.05 -25.09 16.89
C VAL A 125 -8.39 -25.89 15.63
N ASN A 126 -9.66 -26.02 15.28
CA ASN A 126 -10.05 -26.59 13.99
C ASN A 126 -10.07 -25.52 12.88
N ALA A 127 -10.17 -25.98 11.64
CA ALA A 127 -10.21 -25.12 10.46
C ALA A 127 -11.32 -24.06 10.50
N LEU A 128 -12.49 -24.41 11.06
CA LEU A 128 -13.65 -23.52 11.11
C LEU A 128 -13.36 -22.28 11.98
N VAL A 129 -12.56 -22.40 13.06
CA VAL A 129 -12.09 -21.23 13.82
C VAL A 129 -11.37 -20.24 12.92
N CYS A 130 -10.43 -20.70 12.09
CA CYS A 130 -9.65 -19.79 11.23
C CYS A 130 -10.51 -19.12 10.15
N SER A 131 -11.50 -19.84 9.60
CA SER A 131 -12.42 -19.27 8.60
C SER A 131 -13.36 -18.20 9.15
N LEU A 132 -13.56 -18.17 10.48
CA LEU A 132 -14.44 -17.23 11.17
C LEU A 132 -13.68 -16.04 11.80
N VAL A 133 -12.35 -15.98 11.69
CA VAL A 133 -11.56 -14.83 12.16
C VAL A 133 -12.02 -13.56 11.44
N GLY A 134 -12.36 -12.53 12.22
CA GLY A 134 -12.91 -11.25 11.77
C GLY A 134 -11.85 -10.15 11.54
N HIS A 135 -12.27 -8.89 11.69
CA HIS A 135 -11.41 -7.70 11.72
C HIS A 135 -10.60 -7.38 10.45
N ASN A 136 -11.08 -7.75 9.27
CA ASN A 136 -10.36 -7.56 8.00
C ASN A 136 -8.98 -8.24 7.95
N ASP A 137 -8.75 -9.26 8.79
CA ASP A 137 -7.45 -9.93 8.88
C ASP A 137 -7.42 -11.23 8.04
N PRO A 138 -6.53 -11.38 7.04
CA PRO A 138 -6.37 -12.60 6.27
C PRO A 138 -5.98 -13.80 7.13
N CYS A 139 -6.69 -14.92 6.99
CA CYS A 139 -6.43 -16.09 7.82
C CYS A 139 -6.70 -17.42 7.11
N THR A 140 -5.86 -18.42 7.36
CA THR A 140 -5.97 -19.80 6.87
C THR A 140 -5.58 -20.81 7.95
N TYR A 141 -5.95 -22.08 7.79
CA TYR A 141 -5.64 -23.13 8.75
C TYR A 141 -4.41 -23.95 8.36
N ASN A 142 -3.41 -24.00 9.25
CA ASN A 142 -2.27 -24.89 9.10
C ASN A 142 -2.53 -26.23 9.77
N LYS A 143 -2.71 -27.27 8.95
CA LYS A 143 -2.98 -28.65 9.41
C LYS A 143 -1.83 -29.26 10.20
N PHE A 144 -0.57 -28.83 10.00
CA PHE A 144 0.59 -29.38 10.70
C PHE A 144 0.68 -28.86 12.14
N SER A 145 0.51 -27.55 12.33
CA SER A 145 0.51 -26.92 13.67
C SER A 145 -0.85 -27.00 14.37
N ASN A 146 -1.92 -27.29 13.62
CA ASN A 146 -3.32 -27.15 14.06
C ASN A 146 -3.59 -25.74 14.61
N SER A 147 -3.14 -24.73 13.87
CA SER A 147 -3.29 -23.32 14.26
C SER A 147 -3.68 -22.49 13.05
N CYS A 148 -4.22 -21.31 13.33
CA CYS A 148 -4.39 -20.30 12.30
C CYS A 148 -3.06 -19.66 11.93
N GLN A 149 -2.91 -19.25 10.67
CA GLN A 149 -1.78 -18.50 10.16
C GLN A 149 -2.23 -17.58 9.03
N TRP A 150 -1.40 -16.60 8.69
CA TRP A 150 -1.61 -15.80 7.50
C TRP A 150 -1.38 -16.63 6.23
N PRO A 151 -2.25 -16.52 5.20
CA PRO A 151 -2.02 -17.16 3.92
C PRO A 151 -0.78 -16.57 3.24
N LEU A 152 -0.01 -17.42 2.55
CA LEU A 152 1.14 -16.94 1.78
C LEU A 152 0.64 -16.43 0.42
N GLU A 153 1.11 -15.26 -0.04
CA GLU A 153 0.68 -14.68 -1.33
C GLU A 153 0.91 -15.60 -2.53
N GLN A 154 1.85 -16.55 -2.41
CA GLN A 154 2.20 -17.51 -3.45
C GLN A 154 1.34 -18.78 -3.46
N GLU A 155 0.39 -18.93 -2.53
CA GLU A 155 -0.51 -20.08 -2.53
C GLU A 155 -1.52 -19.94 -3.68
N GLU A 156 -1.57 -20.93 -4.58
CA GLU A 156 -2.38 -20.87 -5.81
C GLU A 156 -3.83 -21.34 -5.61
N SER A 157 -4.16 -21.90 -4.43
CA SER A 157 -5.43 -22.62 -4.23
C SER A 157 -6.47 -21.78 -3.51
N CYS A 158 -7.61 -21.53 -4.17
CA CYS A 158 -8.75 -20.84 -3.54
C CYS A 158 -9.49 -21.72 -2.52
N ASP A 159 -9.30 -23.03 -2.53
CA ASP A 159 -10.02 -24.01 -1.71
C ASP A 159 -9.26 -24.40 -0.43
N MET A 160 -8.36 -23.52 0.04
CA MET A 160 -7.62 -23.77 1.28
C MET A 160 -8.53 -23.95 2.48
N ILE A 161 -8.23 -24.98 3.25
CA ILE A 161 -8.98 -25.33 4.46
C ILE A 161 -8.88 -24.18 5.47
N GLY A 162 -10.03 -23.77 6.02
CA GLY A 162 -10.07 -22.72 7.04
C GLY A 162 -9.73 -21.30 6.53
N LEU A 163 -9.68 -21.10 5.21
CA LEU A 163 -9.49 -19.78 4.61
C LEU A 163 -10.71 -18.89 4.85
N ASN A 164 -10.50 -17.70 5.43
CA ASN A 164 -11.57 -16.73 5.63
C ASN A 164 -11.77 -15.83 4.39
N GLN A 165 -12.84 -15.04 4.39
CA GLN A 165 -13.18 -14.14 3.26
C GLN A 165 -12.08 -13.11 2.93
N TYR A 166 -11.30 -12.67 3.93
CA TYR A 166 -10.22 -11.70 3.74
C TYR A 166 -8.97 -12.36 3.16
N GLY A 167 -8.67 -13.59 3.58
CA GLY A 167 -7.62 -14.43 2.98
C GLY A 167 -7.92 -14.75 1.53
N CYS A 168 -9.18 -15.05 1.21
CA CYS A 168 -9.62 -15.27 -0.17
C CYS A 168 -9.30 -14.08 -1.09
N ALA A 169 -9.48 -12.85 -0.60
CA ALA A 169 -9.19 -11.64 -1.38
C ALA A 169 -7.69 -11.38 -1.61
N GLN A 170 -6.79 -12.07 -0.88
CA GLN A 170 -5.35 -11.98 -1.10
C GLN A 170 -4.85 -12.93 -2.19
N ILE A 171 -5.61 -13.96 -2.54
CA ILE A 171 -5.15 -15.01 -3.45
C ILE A 171 -5.58 -14.67 -4.88
N GLU A 172 -4.64 -14.81 -5.80
CA GLU A 172 -4.87 -14.44 -7.19
C GLU A 172 -6.03 -15.23 -7.82
N ASN A 173 -6.92 -14.52 -8.53
CA ASN A 173 -8.08 -15.10 -9.22
C ASN A 173 -9.07 -15.84 -8.29
N CYS A 174 -9.06 -15.54 -6.99
CA CYS A 174 -10.04 -16.08 -6.04
C CYS A 174 -11.11 -15.04 -5.67
N VAL A 175 -12.32 -15.53 -5.40
CA VAL A 175 -13.48 -14.77 -4.94
C VAL A 175 -14.20 -15.53 -3.83
N PHE A 176 -14.57 -14.82 -2.77
CA PHE A 176 -15.39 -15.37 -1.71
C PHE A 176 -16.86 -15.21 -2.09
N PHE A 177 -17.50 -16.31 -2.45
CA PHE A 177 -18.86 -16.35 -2.97
C PHE A 177 -19.66 -17.48 -2.31
N ASN A 178 -20.88 -17.19 -1.87
CA ASN A 178 -21.75 -18.14 -1.17
C ASN A 178 -21.08 -18.83 0.04
N GLY A 179 -20.33 -18.06 0.83
CA GLY A 179 -19.68 -18.54 2.06
C GLY A 179 -18.45 -19.41 1.82
N LYS A 180 -17.93 -19.48 0.58
CA LYS A 180 -16.73 -20.24 0.23
C LYS A 180 -15.80 -19.41 -0.62
N CYS A 181 -14.50 -19.62 -0.46
CA CYS A 181 -13.53 -19.13 -1.42
C CYS A 181 -13.49 -20.09 -2.62
N ILE A 182 -13.67 -19.55 -3.83
CA ILE A 182 -13.64 -20.31 -5.07
C ILE A 182 -12.77 -19.60 -6.10
N LYS A 183 -12.25 -20.37 -7.06
CA LYS A 183 -11.57 -19.80 -8.22
C LYS A 183 -12.58 -19.11 -9.11
N PHE A 184 -12.29 -17.87 -9.47
CA PHE A 184 -13.12 -17.11 -10.38
C PHE A 184 -13.15 -17.77 -11.75
N ASN A 185 -14.35 -17.84 -12.32
CA ASN A 185 -14.63 -18.24 -13.68
C ASN A 185 -15.66 -17.25 -14.24
N GLU A 186 -15.50 -16.83 -15.50
CA GLU A 186 -16.44 -15.96 -16.19
C GLU A 186 -17.88 -16.50 -16.20
N ASP A 187 -18.06 -17.84 -16.14
CA ASP A 187 -19.37 -18.51 -16.07
C ASP A 187 -20.16 -18.17 -14.79
N LEU A 188 -19.51 -17.67 -13.74
CA LEU A 188 -20.18 -17.29 -12.48
C LEU A 188 -21.09 -16.06 -12.65
N ASN A 189 -20.91 -15.26 -13.72
CA ASN A 189 -21.72 -14.08 -14.04
C ASN A 189 -21.92 -13.10 -12.86
N LEU A 190 -20.84 -12.89 -12.11
CA LEU A 190 -20.83 -12.02 -10.93
C LEU A 190 -20.99 -10.56 -11.32
N ASN A 191 -21.70 -9.80 -10.49
CA ASN A 191 -21.69 -8.34 -10.48
C ASN A 191 -20.66 -7.82 -9.44
N CYS A 192 -20.43 -6.50 -9.34
CA CYS A 192 -19.40 -6.01 -8.40
C CYS A 192 -19.74 -6.33 -6.93
N LYS A 193 -21.02 -6.37 -6.56
CA LYS A 193 -21.49 -6.65 -5.20
C LYS A 193 -21.37 -8.12 -4.83
N ASP A 194 -21.48 -9.03 -5.80
CA ASP A 194 -21.30 -10.47 -5.58
C ASP A 194 -19.83 -10.82 -5.28
N ALA A 195 -18.90 -9.94 -5.67
CA ALA A 195 -17.46 -10.07 -5.49
C ALA A 195 -16.90 -9.05 -4.47
N ASP A 196 -17.66 -8.75 -3.41
CA ASP A 196 -17.29 -7.78 -2.37
C ASP A 196 -16.09 -8.20 -1.50
N LYS A 197 -15.62 -9.44 -1.68
CA LYS A 197 -14.41 -10.06 -1.13
C LYS A 197 -13.71 -10.87 -2.22
N ALA A 198 -12.88 -10.21 -3.01
CA ALA A 198 -12.23 -10.81 -4.17
C ALA A 198 -10.88 -10.15 -4.44
N HIS A 199 -9.96 -10.88 -5.04
CA HIS A 199 -8.71 -10.29 -5.49
C HIS A 199 -8.93 -9.27 -6.61
N TYR A 200 -8.10 -8.23 -6.72
CA TYR A 200 -8.32 -7.14 -7.68
C TYR A 200 -8.38 -7.61 -9.15
N LYS A 201 -7.67 -8.70 -9.50
CA LYS A 201 -7.73 -9.30 -10.85
C LYS A 201 -9.12 -9.85 -11.17
N VAL A 202 -9.86 -10.34 -10.17
CA VAL A 202 -11.26 -10.75 -10.36
C VAL A 202 -12.11 -9.53 -10.70
N CYS A 203 -11.93 -8.40 -10.01
CA CYS A 203 -12.68 -7.17 -10.29
C CYS A 203 -12.48 -6.70 -11.73
N ALA A 204 -11.25 -6.77 -12.25
CA ALA A 204 -10.92 -6.40 -13.63
C ALA A 204 -11.54 -7.33 -14.69
N GLN A 205 -11.86 -8.58 -14.33
CA GLN A 205 -12.42 -9.59 -15.22
C GLN A 205 -13.96 -9.63 -15.23
N ILE A 206 -14.64 -8.98 -14.28
CA ILE A 206 -16.11 -8.91 -14.26
C ILE A 206 -16.60 -8.16 -15.50
N LYS A 207 -17.54 -8.75 -16.25
CA LYS A 207 -18.07 -8.18 -17.51
C LYS A 207 -19.46 -7.55 -17.38
N ARG A 208 -20.13 -7.69 -16.23
CA ARG A 208 -21.55 -7.34 -16.06
C ARG A 208 -21.78 -5.88 -15.64
N ASP A 209 -20.93 -5.37 -14.76
CA ASP A 209 -21.06 -4.04 -14.15
C ASP A 209 -19.77 -3.23 -14.34
N GLN A 210 -19.80 -1.93 -14.00
CA GLN A 210 -18.61 -1.09 -13.94
C GLN A 210 -17.93 -1.26 -12.58
N CYS A 211 -16.84 -2.04 -12.51
CA CYS A 211 -16.21 -2.43 -11.26
C CYS A 211 -14.79 -1.87 -11.12
N LYS A 212 -14.37 -1.68 -9.86
CA LYS A 212 -12.99 -1.47 -9.42
C LYS A 212 -12.74 -2.24 -8.12
N TYR A 213 -11.50 -2.37 -7.70
CA TYR A 213 -11.14 -2.94 -6.41
C TYR A 213 -11.01 -1.84 -5.33
N SER A 214 -11.49 -2.13 -4.12
CA SER A 214 -11.39 -1.27 -2.94
C SER A 214 -10.46 -1.91 -1.90
N GLU A 215 -9.35 -1.24 -1.59
CA GLU A 215 -8.45 -1.69 -0.50
C GLU A 215 -9.13 -1.69 0.86
N LEU A 216 -10.09 -0.79 1.11
CA LEU A 216 -10.82 -0.72 2.37
C LEU A 216 -11.77 -1.91 2.55
N LYS A 217 -12.46 -2.32 1.47
CA LYS A 217 -13.38 -3.47 1.52
C LYS A 217 -12.68 -4.80 1.20
N LYS A 218 -11.45 -4.77 0.68
CA LYS A 218 -10.72 -5.93 0.16
C LYS A 218 -11.55 -6.72 -0.86
N GLY A 219 -12.13 -6.01 -1.82
CA GLY A 219 -12.98 -6.61 -2.84
C GLY A 219 -13.52 -5.60 -3.84
N CYS A 220 -14.43 -6.05 -4.70
CA CYS A 220 -14.95 -5.25 -5.80
C CYS A 220 -16.02 -4.26 -5.32
N ILE A 221 -16.01 -3.06 -5.90
CA ILE A 221 -17.04 -2.04 -5.75
C ILE A 221 -17.33 -1.43 -7.12
N SER A 222 -18.46 -0.74 -7.25
CA SER A 222 -18.74 0.02 -8.46
C SER A 222 -17.77 1.18 -8.62
N THR A 223 -17.42 1.51 -9.85
CA THR A 223 -16.66 2.73 -10.17
C THR A 223 -17.51 3.98 -9.94
N ASP A 224 -16.89 5.06 -9.50
CA ASP A 224 -17.46 6.40 -9.36
C ASP A 224 -16.94 7.32 -10.47
N LEU A 225 -17.59 8.47 -10.71
CA LEU A 225 -17.23 9.42 -11.76
C LEU A 225 -15.79 9.94 -11.65
N PHE A 226 -15.21 9.91 -10.46
CA PHE A 226 -13.92 10.52 -10.15
C PHE A 226 -12.78 9.50 -9.98
N ASP A 227 -13.02 8.25 -10.34
CA ASP A 227 -11.97 7.26 -10.48
C ASP A 227 -11.09 7.57 -11.68
N GLY A 228 -9.78 7.50 -11.45
CA GLY A 228 -8.80 7.59 -12.52
C GLY A 228 -8.65 6.28 -13.28
N CYS A 229 -7.94 6.34 -14.41
CA CYS A 229 -7.73 5.17 -15.28
C CYS A 229 -6.91 4.07 -14.58
N GLN A 230 -6.07 4.44 -13.60
CA GLN A 230 -5.22 3.49 -12.87
C GLN A 230 -5.89 2.95 -11.60
N ALA A 231 -7.21 3.13 -11.44
CA ALA A 231 -7.95 2.52 -10.36
C ALA A 231 -7.72 0.99 -10.34
N LYS A 232 -7.15 0.49 -9.25
CA LYS A 232 -6.77 -0.93 -9.11
C LYS A 232 -7.98 -1.82 -9.41
N GLY A 233 -7.80 -2.83 -10.26
CA GLY A 233 -8.86 -3.77 -10.62
C GLY A 233 -10.05 -3.16 -11.38
N ILE A 234 -9.90 -1.98 -11.98
CA ILE A 234 -10.92 -1.43 -12.88
C ILE A 234 -11.13 -2.36 -14.08
N ASN A 235 -12.38 -2.63 -14.44
CA ASN A 235 -12.70 -3.47 -15.59
C ASN A 235 -12.98 -2.65 -16.85
N GLN A 236 -13.15 -3.33 -17.98
CA GLN A 236 -13.40 -2.70 -19.27
C GLN A 236 -14.61 -1.76 -19.26
N LEU A 237 -15.72 -2.17 -18.64
CA LEU A 237 -16.92 -1.31 -18.56
C LEU A 237 -16.68 -0.06 -17.71
N GLY A 238 -16.00 -0.20 -16.58
CA GLY A 238 -15.61 0.93 -15.73
C GLY A 238 -14.66 1.89 -16.43
N CYS A 239 -13.70 1.35 -17.18
CA CYS A 239 -12.76 2.15 -17.97
C CYS A 239 -13.47 2.93 -19.08
N ASN A 240 -14.32 2.26 -19.85
CA ASN A 240 -15.05 2.88 -20.97
C ASN A 240 -16.04 3.95 -20.50
N ALA A 241 -16.56 3.86 -19.26
CA ALA A 241 -17.38 4.89 -18.65
C ALA A 241 -16.62 6.20 -18.34
N LYS A 242 -15.29 6.22 -18.57
CA LYS A 242 -14.40 7.39 -18.40
C LYS A 242 -13.95 8.02 -19.72
N ASP A 243 -14.54 7.62 -20.84
CA ASP A 243 -14.31 8.27 -22.13
C ASP A 243 -14.62 9.78 -22.02
N PRO A 244 -13.76 10.70 -22.52
CA PRO A 244 -12.58 10.47 -23.35
C PRO A 244 -11.23 10.38 -22.61
N MET A 245 -11.23 10.30 -21.29
CA MET A 245 -10.00 10.40 -20.48
C MET A 245 -9.26 9.07 -20.42
N CYS A 246 -9.98 7.94 -20.36
CA CYS A 246 -9.41 6.60 -20.32
C CYS A 246 -9.78 5.76 -21.55
N SER A 247 -8.91 4.81 -21.89
CA SER A 247 -9.12 3.80 -22.93
C SER A 247 -8.70 2.43 -22.43
N TRP A 248 -9.48 1.40 -22.75
CA TRP A 248 -9.13 0.02 -22.46
C TRP A 248 -8.19 -0.54 -23.53
N VAL A 249 -6.93 -0.80 -23.17
CA VAL A 249 -5.87 -1.28 -24.06
C VAL A 249 -5.24 -2.52 -23.43
N GLU A 250 -5.17 -3.63 -24.18
CA GLU A 250 -4.49 -4.87 -23.75
C GLU A 250 -4.89 -5.39 -22.35
N ASN A 251 -6.19 -5.35 -22.01
CA ASN A 251 -6.75 -5.73 -20.70
C ASN A 251 -6.38 -4.80 -19.52
N ASN A 252 -5.89 -3.60 -19.81
CA ASN A 252 -5.65 -2.55 -18.83
C ASN A 252 -6.42 -1.28 -19.19
N CYS A 253 -6.76 -0.49 -18.17
CA CYS A 253 -7.30 0.84 -18.38
C CYS A 253 -6.16 1.86 -18.38
N GLU A 254 -5.98 2.55 -19.49
CA GLU A 254 -4.88 3.49 -19.69
C GLU A 254 -5.40 4.90 -19.98
N CYS A 255 -4.60 5.89 -19.61
CA CYS A 255 -4.91 7.28 -19.86
C CYS A 255 -4.73 7.64 -21.34
N VAL A 256 -5.74 8.23 -21.98
CA VAL A 256 -5.71 8.59 -23.40
C VAL A 256 -4.65 9.66 -23.69
N LYS A 257 -4.49 10.66 -22.80
CA LYS A 257 -3.42 11.67 -22.94
C LYS A 257 -2.04 11.02 -22.86
N LEU A 258 -1.84 10.12 -21.89
CA LEU A 258 -0.59 9.40 -21.74
C LEU A 258 -0.30 8.56 -23.00
N LEU A 259 -1.29 7.87 -23.56
CA LEU A 259 -1.14 7.11 -24.81
C LEU A 259 -0.74 8.01 -26.00
N LYS A 260 -1.23 9.25 -26.05
CA LYS A 260 -0.87 10.21 -27.11
C LYS A 260 0.54 10.76 -26.93
N GLU A 261 0.94 11.08 -25.71
CA GLU A 261 2.30 11.58 -25.41
C GLU A 261 3.35 10.46 -25.51
N LYS A 262 3.01 9.28 -25.00
CA LYS A 262 3.81 8.07 -25.09
C LYS A 262 3.46 7.33 -26.38
N ILE A 263 3.83 7.88 -27.54
CA ILE A 263 3.82 7.11 -28.78
C ILE A 263 4.69 5.87 -28.52
N PRO A 264 4.13 4.64 -28.55
CA PRO A 264 4.90 3.45 -28.26
C PRO A 264 6.06 3.33 -29.25
N CYS A 265 7.23 2.92 -28.76
CA CYS A 265 8.43 2.91 -29.60
C CYS A 265 8.23 2.06 -30.86
N TYR A 266 7.46 0.97 -30.79
CA TYR A 266 7.15 0.12 -31.96
C TYR A 266 6.38 0.81 -33.09
N GLN A 267 5.73 1.95 -32.83
CA GLN A 267 5.04 2.74 -33.85
C GLN A 267 5.98 3.72 -34.57
N ILE A 268 7.18 3.96 -34.03
CA ILE A 268 8.17 4.86 -34.63
C ILE A 268 8.95 4.09 -35.70
N GLN A 269 8.62 4.36 -36.96
CA GLN A 269 9.28 3.72 -38.10
C GLN A 269 10.63 4.37 -38.45
N ASN A 270 10.77 5.67 -38.22
CA ASN A 270 11.97 6.42 -38.57
C ASN A 270 13.09 6.19 -37.55
N HIS A 271 14.27 5.82 -38.03
CA HIS A 271 15.46 5.62 -37.19
C HIS A 271 15.86 6.85 -36.38
N TYR A 272 15.87 8.04 -37.00
CA TYR A 272 16.27 9.28 -36.33
C TYR A 272 15.29 9.67 -35.24
N ASP A 273 13.99 9.59 -35.51
CA ASP A 273 12.95 9.88 -34.50
C ASP A 273 13.04 8.91 -33.31
N CYS A 274 13.35 7.63 -33.57
CA CYS A 274 13.57 6.64 -32.52
C CYS A 274 14.82 6.97 -31.68
N GLN A 275 15.90 7.43 -32.30
CA GLN A 275 17.15 7.76 -31.60
C GLN A 275 17.08 9.06 -30.79
N GLN A 276 16.24 10.03 -31.19
CA GLN A 276 16.02 11.25 -30.42
C GLN A 276 15.27 11.00 -29.10
N ARG A 277 14.63 9.83 -28.97
CA ARG A 277 13.89 9.43 -27.78
C ARG A 277 14.76 8.63 -26.83
N ASN A 278 14.99 9.18 -25.64
CA ASN A 278 15.81 8.55 -24.61
C ASN A 278 15.25 7.18 -24.16
N ASP A 279 13.94 6.99 -24.25
CA ASP A 279 13.18 5.80 -23.85
C ASP A 279 13.04 4.72 -24.94
N CYS A 280 13.49 5.01 -26.17
CA CYS A 280 13.41 4.08 -27.30
C CYS A 280 14.78 3.56 -27.74
N TYR A 281 14.78 2.37 -28.35
CA TYR A 281 15.97 1.74 -28.94
C TYR A 281 15.65 1.16 -30.30
N TYR A 282 16.48 1.46 -31.30
CA TYR A 282 16.30 0.95 -32.66
C TYR A 282 17.05 -0.37 -32.85
N VAL A 283 16.30 -1.44 -33.09
CA VAL A 283 16.84 -2.79 -33.35
C VAL A 283 16.89 -3.03 -34.85
N ASN A 284 18.04 -3.46 -35.34
CA ASN A 284 18.16 -3.94 -36.72
C ASN A 284 17.48 -5.30 -36.85
N SER A 285 16.44 -5.39 -37.68
CA SER A 285 15.64 -6.59 -37.89
C SER A 285 16.41 -7.75 -38.56
N TYR A 286 17.55 -7.45 -39.20
CA TYR A 286 18.29 -8.39 -40.03
C TYR A 286 19.63 -8.77 -39.39
N LYS A 287 19.87 -10.08 -39.23
CA LYS A 287 21.17 -10.67 -38.81
C LYS A 287 22.23 -10.68 -39.93
N SER A 288 22.07 -9.86 -40.97
CA SER A 288 22.87 -9.94 -42.19
C SER A 288 24.14 -9.08 -42.14
N ASN A 289 25.16 -9.46 -42.93
CA ASN A 289 26.38 -8.67 -43.23
C ASN A 289 26.12 -7.36 -44.01
N ILE A 290 24.89 -6.84 -43.98
CA ILE A 290 24.52 -5.59 -44.66
C ILE A 290 25.01 -4.44 -43.79
N ASP A 291 25.62 -3.46 -44.45
CA ASP A 291 26.09 -2.23 -43.82
C ASP A 291 24.98 -1.59 -42.96
N THR A 292 25.32 -1.29 -41.72
CA THR A 292 24.38 -0.77 -40.72
C THR A 292 23.79 0.57 -41.15
N ASP A 293 24.54 1.35 -41.92
CA ASP A 293 24.10 2.67 -42.35
C ASP A 293 23.05 2.58 -43.47
N VAL A 294 23.10 1.54 -44.30
CA VAL A 294 22.06 1.27 -45.32
C VAL A 294 20.73 0.89 -44.64
N ILE A 295 20.78 0.09 -43.58
CA ILE A 295 19.59 -0.32 -42.81
C ILE A 295 18.94 0.90 -42.12
N LYS A 296 19.77 1.82 -41.58
CA LYS A 296 19.30 3.05 -40.93
C LYS A 296 18.67 4.02 -41.91
N LEU A 297 19.33 4.27 -43.04
CA LEU A 297 18.82 5.17 -44.09
C LEU A 297 17.55 4.62 -44.74
N GLY A 298 17.42 3.30 -44.82
CA GLY A 298 16.23 2.62 -45.35
C GLY A 298 15.11 2.38 -44.34
N ASN A 299 15.25 2.76 -43.06
CA ASN A 299 14.27 2.49 -41.99
C ASN A 299 13.84 1.01 -41.91
N GLN A 300 14.76 0.07 -42.14
CA GLN A 300 14.46 -1.37 -42.21
C GLN A 300 14.48 -2.09 -40.84
N GLY A 301 14.79 -1.36 -39.77
CA GLY A 301 14.77 -1.83 -38.38
C GLY A 301 13.40 -1.67 -37.74
N ARG A 302 13.34 -1.96 -36.44
CA ARG A 302 12.15 -1.71 -35.61
C ARG A 302 12.59 -0.99 -34.35
N CYS A 303 11.89 0.08 -34.03
CA CYS A 303 12.04 0.74 -32.74
C CYS A 303 11.31 -0.08 -31.68
N LYS A 304 11.88 -0.22 -30.48
CA LYS A 304 11.27 -0.88 -29.32
C LYS A 304 11.55 -0.06 -28.06
N GLU A 305 10.84 -0.32 -26.97
CA GLU A 305 11.19 0.28 -25.68
C GLU A 305 12.61 -0.11 -25.30
N LYS A 306 13.41 0.88 -24.87
CA LYS A 306 14.77 0.66 -24.39
C LYS A 306 14.70 -0.14 -23.09
N GLN A 307 15.31 -1.32 -23.07
CA GLN A 307 15.47 -2.15 -21.88
C GLN A 307 16.83 -1.88 -21.23
N CYS A 308 17.06 -2.37 -20.01
CA CYS A 308 18.38 -2.28 -19.38
C CYS A 308 19.48 -2.86 -20.28
N SER A 309 19.23 -4.00 -20.92
CA SER A 309 20.17 -4.65 -21.85
C SER A 309 20.57 -3.82 -23.07
N ASP A 310 19.78 -2.81 -23.42
CA ASP A 310 20.05 -1.92 -24.57
C ASP A 310 20.92 -0.71 -24.18
N ARG A 311 21.21 -0.52 -22.89
CA ARG A 311 22.01 0.59 -22.37
C ARG A 311 23.50 0.32 -22.45
N SER A 312 24.27 1.40 -22.64
CA SER A 312 25.72 1.32 -22.54
C SER A 312 26.16 1.02 -21.10
N LYS A 313 27.37 0.48 -20.93
CA LYS A 313 27.89 0.17 -19.58
C LYS A 313 27.91 1.40 -18.67
N SER A 314 28.22 2.58 -19.21
CA SER A 314 28.23 3.85 -18.48
C SER A 314 26.84 4.36 -18.09
N GLU A 315 25.80 3.94 -18.81
CA GLU A 315 24.40 4.36 -18.57
C GLU A 315 23.60 3.30 -17.80
N CYS A 316 24.17 2.14 -17.50
CA CYS A 316 23.42 1.03 -16.91
C CYS A 316 23.15 1.27 -15.42
N GLU A 317 24.19 1.53 -14.66
CA GLU A 317 24.19 1.36 -13.21
C GLU A 317 23.20 2.29 -12.50
N GLY A 318 22.22 1.71 -11.79
CA GLY A 318 21.26 2.44 -10.96
C GLY A 318 20.17 3.19 -11.72
N GLN A 319 20.15 3.14 -13.05
CA GLN A 319 19.07 3.74 -13.84
C GLN A 319 17.75 2.99 -13.64
N ILE A 320 16.64 3.73 -13.61
CA ILE A 320 15.29 3.15 -13.52
C ILE A 320 14.66 3.17 -14.91
N VAL A 321 14.25 2.00 -15.39
CA VAL A 321 13.62 1.80 -16.70
C VAL A 321 12.33 1.03 -16.49
N TYR A 322 11.18 1.69 -16.70
CA TYR A 322 9.86 1.12 -16.48
C TYR A 322 9.70 0.50 -15.07
N GLY A 323 10.24 1.18 -14.05
CA GLY A 323 10.19 0.70 -12.66
C GLY A 323 11.20 -0.42 -12.31
N HIS A 324 12.00 -0.89 -13.27
CA HIS A 324 13.11 -1.82 -13.01
C HIS A 324 14.41 -1.05 -12.80
N ILE A 325 15.22 -1.46 -11.82
CA ILE A 325 16.57 -0.93 -11.68
C ILE A 325 17.50 -1.69 -12.63
N CYS A 326 18.35 -0.94 -13.33
CA CYS A 326 19.38 -1.49 -14.19
C CYS A 326 20.69 -1.67 -13.41
N TYR A 327 21.37 -2.78 -13.63
CA TYR A 327 22.65 -3.09 -12.98
C TYR A 327 23.59 -3.86 -13.91
N LEU A 328 24.90 -3.69 -13.75
CA LEU A 328 25.89 -4.49 -14.47
C LEU A 328 26.19 -5.79 -13.74
N ASP A 329 26.08 -6.92 -14.44
CA ASP A 329 26.62 -8.18 -13.95
C ASP A 329 28.16 -8.25 -14.11
N LYS A 330 28.81 -9.23 -13.49
CA LYS A 330 30.27 -9.43 -13.53
C LYS A 330 30.82 -9.67 -14.94
N GLN A 331 29.97 -10.00 -15.91
CA GLN A 331 30.31 -10.10 -17.32
C GLN A 331 30.26 -8.72 -18.02
N GLY A 332 29.79 -7.69 -17.32
CA GLY A 332 29.62 -6.33 -17.79
C GLY A 332 28.38 -6.17 -18.68
N ILE A 333 27.41 -7.07 -18.57
CA ILE A 333 26.13 -7.00 -19.29
C ILE A 333 25.14 -6.27 -18.40
N CYS A 334 24.39 -5.34 -18.99
CA CYS A 334 23.35 -4.62 -18.26
C CYS A 334 22.09 -5.48 -18.13
N GLN A 335 21.69 -5.74 -16.89
CA GLN A 335 20.54 -6.55 -16.51
C GLN A 335 19.49 -5.66 -15.84
N SER A 336 18.24 -6.13 -15.82
CA SER A 336 17.12 -5.48 -15.13
C SER A 336 16.74 -6.26 -13.87
N ALA A 337 16.44 -5.56 -12.78
CA ALA A 337 15.91 -6.15 -11.55
C ALA A 337 14.58 -5.49 -11.15
N HIS A 338 13.56 -6.31 -10.89
CA HIS A 338 12.28 -5.86 -10.31
C HIS A 338 12.33 -5.90 -8.78
N ASP A 339 13.01 -6.91 -8.23
CA ASP A 339 13.26 -7.09 -6.81
C ASP A 339 14.75 -7.35 -6.56
N CYS A 340 15.21 -7.20 -5.30
CA CYS A 340 16.62 -7.39 -4.99
C CYS A 340 17.13 -8.80 -5.35
N LYS A 341 16.26 -9.81 -5.31
CA LYS A 341 16.61 -11.20 -5.67
C LYS A 341 16.95 -11.42 -7.14
N ASP A 342 16.54 -10.48 -8.01
CA ASP A 342 16.87 -10.52 -9.43
C ASP A 342 18.32 -10.06 -9.68
N ILE A 343 18.90 -9.31 -8.74
CA ILE A 343 20.27 -8.83 -8.83
C ILE A 343 21.22 -9.98 -8.51
N LYS A 344 21.80 -10.54 -9.57
CA LYS A 344 22.75 -11.66 -9.51
C LYS A 344 24.07 -11.27 -10.13
N ASN A 345 25.15 -11.61 -9.43
CA ASN A 345 26.52 -11.34 -9.80
C ASN A 345 26.75 -9.87 -10.18
N ALA A 346 26.20 -8.92 -9.43
CA ALA A 346 26.42 -7.50 -9.70
C ALA A 346 27.90 -7.11 -9.58
N VAL A 347 28.32 -6.12 -10.39
CA VAL A 347 29.63 -5.48 -10.28
C VAL A 347 29.69 -4.58 -9.05
N GLN A 348 28.61 -3.85 -8.78
CA GLN A 348 28.47 -3.04 -7.57
C GLN A 348 27.94 -3.89 -6.42
N GLN A 349 28.16 -3.41 -5.20
CA GLN A 349 27.60 -4.03 -4.00
C GLN A 349 26.08 -3.88 -3.97
N CYS A 350 25.38 -4.89 -3.43
CA CYS A 350 23.92 -4.88 -3.32
C CYS A 350 23.37 -3.61 -2.64
N SER A 351 24.10 -3.06 -1.66
CA SER A 351 23.74 -1.85 -0.91
C SER A 351 23.61 -0.58 -1.75
N ASN A 352 24.18 -0.57 -2.97
CA ASN A 352 24.08 0.56 -3.90
C ASN A 352 22.71 0.62 -4.62
N TYR A 353 21.89 -0.42 -4.52
CA TYR A 353 20.59 -0.49 -5.17
C TYR A 353 19.46 -0.24 -4.17
N LEU A 354 18.54 0.66 -4.54
CA LEU A 354 17.26 0.84 -3.85
C LEU A 354 16.13 0.40 -4.75
N ILE A 355 15.36 -0.58 -4.32
CA ILE A 355 14.18 -1.07 -5.02
C ILE A 355 12.96 -0.81 -4.13
N LYS A 356 11.97 -0.08 -4.68
CA LYS A 356 10.74 0.32 -3.96
C LYS A 356 11.05 1.04 -2.63
N GLY A 357 12.10 1.87 -2.64
CA GLY A 357 12.58 2.59 -1.44
C GLY A 357 13.31 1.74 -0.40
N SER A 358 13.42 0.42 -0.63
CA SER A 358 14.13 -0.49 0.28
C SER A 358 15.52 -0.82 -0.26
N PRO A 359 16.56 -0.81 0.58
CA PRO A 359 17.90 -1.18 0.15
C PRO A 359 18.05 -2.69 -0.04
N CYS A 360 18.85 -3.05 -1.03
CA CYS A 360 19.26 -4.44 -1.23
C CYS A 360 20.53 -4.76 -0.40
N MET A 361 20.69 -6.01 -0.01
CA MET A 361 21.87 -6.53 0.69
C MET A 361 22.32 -7.86 0.06
N GLU A 362 23.57 -8.26 0.27
CA GLU A 362 24.06 -9.55 -0.22
C GLU A 362 23.45 -10.71 0.57
N ASN A 363 22.93 -11.72 -0.12
CA ASN A 363 22.35 -12.91 0.50
C ASN A 363 23.46 -13.75 1.11
N ILE A 364 23.41 -13.92 2.44
CA ILE A 364 24.44 -14.63 3.21
C ILE A 364 24.55 -16.10 2.79
N ASN A 365 23.44 -16.70 2.32
CA ASN A 365 23.40 -18.10 1.91
C ASN A 365 23.87 -18.31 0.46
N ASN A 366 23.75 -17.28 -0.39
CA ASN A 366 24.02 -17.35 -1.83
C ASN A 366 24.90 -16.16 -2.27
N VAL A 367 26.22 -16.35 -2.22
CA VAL A 367 27.20 -15.31 -2.61
C VAL A 367 26.91 -14.80 -4.03
N GLY A 368 26.80 -13.49 -4.17
CA GLY A 368 26.49 -12.83 -5.44
C GLY A 368 25.00 -12.70 -5.77
N GLU A 369 24.07 -13.22 -4.97
CA GLU A 369 22.65 -12.85 -5.06
C GLU A 369 22.34 -11.76 -4.04
N CYS A 370 21.49 -10.79 -4.40
CA CYS A 370 21.00 -9.81 -3.43
C CYS A 370 19.63 -10.21 -2.85
N GLU A 371 19.27 -9.65 -1.70
CA GLU A 371 17.95 -9.74 -1.10
C GLU A 371 17.55 -8.40 -0.47
N ILE A 372 16.26 -8.20 -0.18
CA ILE A 372 15.80 -6.98 0.49
C ILE A 372 16.27 -7.03 1.94
N LEU A 373 16.91 -5.95 2.42
CA LEU A 373 17.24 -5.79 3.83
C LEU A 373 15.95 -5.59 4.63
N LYS A 374 15.39 -6.69 5.15
CA LYS A 374 14.18 -6.63 6.00
C LYS A 374 14.47 -6.01 7.36
N ASN A 375 15.61 -6.35 7.95
CA ASN A 375 15.97 -5.93 9.29
C ASN A 375 17.48 -6.11 9.57
N CYS A 376 18.15 -5.05 10.04
CA CYS A 376 19.56 -5.09 10.41
C CYS A 376 19.86 -6.09 11.55
N GLN A 377 18.90 -6.44 12.41
CA GLN A 377 19.13 -7.33 13.55
C GLN A 377 19.48 -8.77 13.19
N GLN A 378 19.31 -9.15 11.93
CA GLN A 378 19.71 -10.45 11.40
C GLN A 378 21.16 -10.46 10.88
N LEU A 379 21.82 -9.29 10.84
CA LEU A 379 23.18 -9.16 10.31
C LEU A 379 24.22 -9.41 11.41
N ASP A 380 25.26 -10.16 11.05
CA ASP A 380 26.50 -10.19 11.82
C ASP A 380 27.25 -8.84 11.74
N MET A 381 28.32 -8.70 12.53
CA MET A 381 29.11 -7.47 12.59
C MET A 381 29.65 -7.04 11.22
N ILE A 382 30.14 -7.98 10.39
CA ILE A 382 30.78 -7.68 9.11
C ILE A 382 29.72 -7.19 8.11
N ASN A 383 28.59 -7.89 8.04
CA ASN A 383 27.48 -7.52 7.17
C ASN A 383 26.80 -6.23 7.63
N CYS A 384 26.74 -5.96 8.94
CA CYS A 384 26.30 -4.68 9.48
C CYS A 384 27.21 -3.53 9.03
N GLN A 385 28.54 -3.72 9.11
CA GLN A 385 29.53 -2.74 8.68
C GLN A 385 29.55 -2.50 7.16
N ARG A 386 29.04 -3.44 6.36
CA ARG A 386 28.84 -3.23 4.91
C ARG A 386 27.59 -2.42 4.59
N ASN A 387 26.62 -2.35 5.51
CA ASN A 387 25.35 -1.67 5.33
C ASN A 387 25.23 -0.44 6.24
N LEU A 388 26.33 0.29 6.44
CA LEU A 388 26.38 1.42 7.37
C LEU A 388 25.42 2.54 7.01
N ASP A 389 24.92 2.64 5.78
CA ASP A 389 23.92 3.65 5.44
C ASP A 389 22.57 3.42 6.15
N TYR A 390 22.25 2.15 6.46
CA TYR A 390 20.97 1.72 7.01
C TYR A 390 21.08 1.06 8.39
N CYS A 391 22.26 0.56 8.74
CA CYS A 391 22.51 -0.21 9.96
C CYS A 391 23.59 0.44 10.83
N ILE A 392 23.48 0.23 12.14
CA ILE A 392 24.50 0.56 13.13
C ILE A 392 24.78 -0.66 13.98
N TYR A 393 26.06 -0.97 14.18
CA TYR A 393 26.47 -2.01 15.10
C TYR A 393 26.67 -1.38 16.48
N ASN A 394 25.83 -1.73 17.45
CA ASN A 394 25.88 -1.20 18.82
C ASN A 394 25.53 -2.31 19.82
N SER A 395 26.27 -2.37 20.94
CA SER A 395 26.01 -3.33 22.02
C SER A 395 25.97 -4.78 21.53
N ASP A 396 26.95 -5.15 20.70
CA ASP A 396 27.12 -6.47 20.08
C ASP A 396 25.95 -6.95 19.21
N LYS A 397 25.11 -6.01 18.74
CA LYS A 397 24.01 -6.30 17.83
C LYS A 397 24.00 -5.29 16.70
N CYS A 398 23.66 -5.76 15.50
CA CYS A 398 23.32 -4.86 14.42
C CYS A 398 21.89 -4.37 14.62
N MET A 399 21.66 -3.07 14.48
CA MET A 399 20.35 -2.44 14.62
C MET A 399 20.08 -1.55 13.43
N ASN A 400 18.81 -1.32 13.10
CA ASN A 400 18.45 -0.30 12.13
C ASN A 400 18.94 1.05 12.65
N LYS A 401 19.58 1.85 11.80
CA LYS A 401 19.89 3.23 12.14
C LYS A 401 18.60 3.97 12.44
N GLN A 402 18.55 4.55 13.62
CA GLN A 402 17.54 5.51 14.00
C GLN A 402 18.03 6.90 13.60
N CYS A 403 17.11 7.85 13.50
CA CYS A 403 17.47 9.20 13.10
C CYS A 403 18.54 9.83 14.00
N ILE A 404 18.50 9.55 15.31
CA ILE A 404 19.51 10.02 16.27
C ILE A 404 20.95 9.57 15.94
N ASN A 405 21.11 8.56 15.09
CA ASN A 405 22.43 8.08 14.66
C ASN A 405 23.03 8.90 13.50
N TYR A 406 22.27 9.78 12.84
CA TYR A 406 22.81 10.71 11.85
C TYR A 406 23.32 11.99 12.53
N MET A 407 24.64 12.19 12.45
CA MET A 407 25.34 13.26 13.16
C MET A 407 25.50 14.53 12.34
N ASP A 408 25.17 14.50 11.04
CA ASP A 408 25.33 15.63 10.13
C ASP A 408 24.03 15.96 9.37
N GLU A 409 23.91 17.23 9.01
CA GLU A 409 22.75 17.83 8.35
C GLU A 409 22.51 17.25 6.94
N ASN A 410 23.56 16.86 6.22
CA ASN A 410 23.44 16.38 4.85
C ASN A 410 22.93 14.94 4.77
N ASN A 411 23.29 14.10 5.74
CA ASN A 411 22.84 12.70 5.80
C ASN A 411 21.51 12.54 6.54
N CYS A 412 21.11 13.54 7.34
CA CYS A 412 19.90 13.46 8.14
C CYS A 412 18.59 13.34 7.34
N PRO A 413 18.37 13.96 6.16
CA PRO A 413 17.12 13.83 5.42
C PRO A 413 16.82 12.43 4.86
N LYS A 414 17.70 11.44 5.10
CA LYS A 414 17.51 10.04 4.67
C LYS A 414 16.54 9.32 5.62
N LEU A 415 15.76 8.36 5.09
CA LEU A 415 14.96 7.42 5.88
C LEU A 415 13.93 8.05 6.85
N ASN A 416 13.17 9.06 6.41
CA ASN A 416 12.13 9.73 7.21
C ASN A 416 12.68 10.41 8.49
N CYS A 417 13.85 11.02 8.38
CA CYS A 417 14.49 11.77 9.44
C CYS A 417 14.58 13.27 9.07
N TYR A 418 14.68 14.16 10.07
CA TYR A 418 14.86 15.60 9.83
C TYR A 418 15.89 16.22 10.77
N TRP A 419 16.63 17.20 10.25
CA TRP A 419 17.69 17.87 11.00
C TRP A 419 17.10 18.96 11.89
N ASN A 420 17.21 18.81 13.20
CA ASN A 420 16.77 19.83 14.13
C ASN A 420 17.89 20.84 14.35
N TYR A 421 17.82 21.99 13.68
CA TYR A 421 18.85 23.04 13.76
C TYR A 421 19.06 23.59 15.18
N ILE A 422 18.03 23.55 16.03
CA ILE A 422 18.12 24.01 17.43
C ILE A 422 18.89 23.00 18.28
N LYS A 423 18.58 21.72 18.17
CA LYS A 423 19.23 20.64 18.92
C LYS A 423 20.53 20.14 18.28
N LYS A 424 20.84 20.59 17.05
CA LYS A 424 21.97 20.15 16.22
C LYS A 424 22.11 18.63 16.15
N ARG A 425 20.97 17.96 15.96
CA ARG A 425 20.91 16.51 15.86
C ARG A 425 19.75 16.09 14.97
N CYS A 426 19.88 14.92 14.39
CA CYS A 426 18.84 14.34 13.57
C CYS A 426 17.77 13.65 14.44
N LEU A 427 16.50 13.80 14.07
CA LEU A 427 15.35 13.26 14.81
C LEU A 427 14.41 12.53 13.86
N GLU A 428 13.66 11.56 14.40
CA GLU A 428 12.58 10.90 13.67
C GLU A 428 11.55 11.95 13.28
N GLN A 429 11.10 11.90 12.02
CA GLN A 429 9.98 12.71 11.59
C GLN A 429 8.77 12.33 12.43
N ILE A 430 8.42 13.23 13.33
CA ILE A 430 7.16 13.18 14.04
C ILE A 430 6.08 13.67 13.10
N SER A 431 4.90 13.06 13.18
CA SER A 431 3.69 13.54 12.51
C SER A 431 3.60 15.04 12.71
N CYS A 432 3.29 15.80 11.66
CA CYS A 432 3.29 17.26 11.73
C CYS A 432 2.44 17.76 12.90
N GLU A 433 1.33 17.08 13.18
CA GLU A 433 0.37 17.34 14.26
C GLU A 433 0.98 17.33 15.67
N LEU A 434 2.16 16.73 15.86
CA LEU A 434 2.87 16.67 17.13
C LEU A 434 3.77 17.88 17.39
N ASN A 435 3.94 18.78 16.40
CA ASN A 435 4.69 20.01 16.62
C ASN A 435 3.82 21.01 17.38
N GLU A 436 4.36 21.60 18.45
CA GLU A 436 3.64 22.55 19.31
C GLU A 436 3.97 24.02 19.02
N SER A 437 4.87 24.31 18.08
CA SER A 437 5.26 25.68 17.74
C SER A 437 5.35 25.92 16.25
N GLU A 438 5.03 27.15 15.85
CA GLU A 438 5.08 27.62 14.46
C GLU A 438 6.44 27.38 13.82
N LYS A 439 7.50 27.81 14.51
CA LYS A 439 8.87 27.68 14.01
C LYS A 439 9.24 26.21 13.77
N VAL A 440 9.03 25.35 14.77
CA VAL A 440 9.37 23.93 14.65
C VAL A 440 8.53 23.27 13.57
N CYS A 441 7.23 23.60 13.51
CA CYS A 441 6.36 23.09 12.46
C CYS A 441 6.84 23.48 11.06
N ASN A 442 7.04 24.77 10.80
CA ASN A 442 7.46 25.25 9.48
C ASN A 442 8.88 24.76 9.08
N GLU A 443 9.69 24.32 10.05
CA GLU A 443 10.99 23.67 9.84
C GLU A 443 10.90 22.14 9.71
N SER A 444 9.78 21.51 10.12
CA SER A 444 9.61 20.06 10.17
C SER A 444 9.07 19.44 8.87
N HIS A 445 9.18 18.12 8.79
CA HIS A 445 8.75 17.30 7.65
C HIS A 445 8.07 16.01 8.13
N ASN A 446 7.18 15.48 7.30
CA ASN A 446 6.59 14.15 7.44
C ASN A 446 6.70 13.42 6.08
N GLY A 447 7.59 12.44 5.98
CA GLY A 447 8.06 11.87 4.72
C GLY A 447 8.68 12.94 3.81
N ASN A 448 8.20 12.99 2.57
CA ASN A 448 8.57 14.01 1.57
C ASN A 448 7.73 15.29 1.71
N GLN A 449 6.84 15.39 2.70
CA GLN A 449 5.94 16.53 2.89
C GLN A 449 6.52 17.49 3.93
N LYS A 450 6.53 18.80 3.64
CA LYS A 450 6.85 19.82 4.64
C LYS A 450 5.63 20.05 5.54
N CYS A 451 5.85 20.26 6.83
CA CYS A 451 4.78 20.69 7.70
C CYS A 451 4.52 22.20 7.54
N GLY A 452 3.26 22.60 7.68
CA GLY A 452 2.83 24.00 7.75
C GLY A 452 2.11 24.27 9.05
N TRP A 453 2.36 25.44 9.64
CA TRP A 453 1.68 25.92 10.82
C TRP A 453 0.55 26.85 10.44
N PHE A 454 -0.62 26.61 10.99
CA PHE A 454 -1.79 27.32 10.54
C PHE A 454 -2.83 27.54 11.63
N LYS A 455 -3.65 28.57 11.47
CA LYS A 455 -4.71 28.92 12.41
C LYS A 455 -6.07 28.51 11.85
N LEU A 456 -6.74 27.58 12.53
CA LEU A 456 -8.09 27.13 12.17
C LEU A 456 -9.16 27.96 12.87
N ASP A 457 -10.29 28.17 12.19
CA ASP A 457 -11.47 28.81 12.78
C ASP A 457 -11.88 28.07 14.06
N GLY A 458 -11.75 28.75 15.21
CA GLY A 458 -12.13 28.23 16.52
C GLY A 458 -11.13 27.29 17.21
N TYR A 459 -9.98 26.98 16.62
CA TYR A 459 -8.94 26.16 17.26
C TYR A 459 -7.64 26.93 17.50
N GLN A 460 -6.81 26.42 18.42
CA GLN A 460 -5.40 26.82 18.48
C GLN A 460 -4.70 26.41 17.17
N HIS A 461 -3.58 27.06 16.88
CA HIS A 461 -2.82 26.76 15.68
C HIS A 461 -2.46 25.27 15.60
N VAL A 462 -2.57 24.69 14.40
CA VAL A 462 -2.29 23.28 14.11
C VAL A 462 -1.14 23.19 13.12
N CYS A 463 -0.25 22.24 13.36
CA CYS A 463 0.79 21.84 12.42
C CYS A 463 0.34 20.63 11.61
N THR A 464 0.51 20.63 10.30
CA THR A 464 0.05 19.53 9.43
C THR A 464 0.87 19.45 8.14
N SER A 465 0.87 18.30 7.46
CA SER A 465 1.75 18.04 6.31
C SER A 465 1.14 18.46 4.98
N GLY A 466 1.97 19.09 4.13
CA GLY A 466 1.70 19.33 2.73
C GLY A 466 0.51 20.25 2.46
N CYS A 467 -0.25 19.93 1.41
CA CYS A 467 -1.31 20.79 0.88
C CYS A 467 -2.66 20.64 1.59
N ARG A 468 -2.90 19.52 2.29
CA ARG A 468 -4.22 19.10 2.83
C ARG A 468 -4.93 20.11 3.70
N TYR A 469 -4.17 21.00 4.30
CA TYR A 469 -4.70 22.03 5.17
C TYR A 469 -5.26 23.25 4.47
N LEU A 470 -4.81 23.58 3.25
CA LEU A 470 -5.18 24.85 2.61
C LEU A 470 -6.70 25.02 2.48
N TYR A 471 -7.45 23.92 2.38
CA TYR A 471 -8.90 23.92 2.41
C TYR A 471 -9.48 24.53 3.70
N GLN A 472 -8.87 24.26 4.85
CA GLN A 472 -9.30 24.78 6.15
C GLN A 472 -8.80 26.20 6.43
N ALA A 473 -7.79 26.65 5.69
CA ALA A 473 -7.18 27.98 5.80
C ALA A 473 -7.96 29.08 5.07
N HIS A 474 -9.00 28.72 4.31
CA HIS A 474 -9.63 29.57 3.28
C HIS A 474 -8.65 30.10 2.21
N VAL A 475 -7.47 29.46 2.08
CA VAL A 475 -6.48 29.80 1.06
C VAL A 475 -6.80 29.04 -0.23
N ASN A 476 -6.61 29.69 -1.38
CA ASN A 476 -6.77 29.01 -2.66
C ASN A 476 -5.79 27.83 -2.75
N CYS A 477 -6.30 26.61 -2.71
CA CYS A 477 -5.49 25.41 -2.83
C CYS A 477 -4.74 25.34 -4.17
N GLN A 478 -5.45 25.62 -5.27
CA GLN A 478 -4.98 25.34 -6.61
C GLN A 478 -3.88 26.33 -7.03
N GLY A 479 -2.65 25.84 -7.17
CA GLY A 479 -1.49 26.65 -7.54
C GLY A 479 -0.68 27.23 -6.37
N THR A 480 -1.15 27.04 -5.13
CA THR A 480 -0.34 27.34 -3.94
C THR A 480 0.87 26.43 -3.89
N GLN A 481 2.04 27.03 -3.69
CA GLN A 481 3.32 26.35 -3.67
C GLN A 481 3.85 26.33 -2.24
N ILE A 482 4.17 25.14 -1.75
CA ILE A 482 4.78 24.91 -0.44
C ILE A 482 6.19 24.36 -0.71
N ARG A 483 7.19 25.25 -0.70
CA ARG A 483 8.56 24.99 -1.20
C ARG A 483 8.59 24.52 -2.65
N ASP A 484 8.93 23.27 -2.93
CA ASP A 484 9.03 22.72 -4.28
C ASP A 484 7.72 22.04 -4.71
N SER A 485 6.80 21.79 -3.77
CA SER A 485 5.52 21.16 -4.03
C SER A 485 4.45 22.18 -4.41
N VAL A 486 3.65 21.84 -5.41
CA VAL A 486 2.49 22.62 -5.88
C VAL A 486 1.23 21.88 -5.49
N CYS A 487 0.31 22.62 -4.90
CA CYS A 487 -0.96 22.13 -4.43
C CYS A 487 -2.03 22.21 -5.52
N ILE A 488 -2.86 21.17 -5.58
CA ILE A 488 -4.02 21.07 -6.45
C ILE A 488 -5.26 20.67 -5.64
N ASN A 489 -6.43 21.11 -6.10
CA ASN A 489 -7.69 20.68 -5.50
C ASN A 489 -8.12 19.35 -6.13
N TYR A 490 -8.29 18.32 -5.31
CA TYR A 490 -8.75 17.01 -5.71
C TYR A 490 -9.87 16.52 -4.79
N LYS A 491 -11.10 16.40 -5.32
CA LYS A 491 -12.29 15.95 -4.57
C LYS A 491 -12.52 16.75 -3.27
N ASP A 492 -12.41 18.08 -3.37
CA ASP A 492 -12.53 19.01 -2.24
C ASP A 492 -11.43 18.85 -1.17
N VAL A 493 -10.39 18.09 -1.47
CA VAL A 493 -9.20 17.96 -0.63
C VAL A 493 -8.02 18.54 -1.38
N CYS A 494 -7.23 19.34 -0.68
CA CYS A 494 -6.02 19.89 -1.26
C CYS A 494 -4.88 18.86 -1.17
N ILE A 495 -4.26 18.50 -2.28
CA ILE A 495 -3.15 17.53 -2.30
C ILE A 495 -1.98 18.12 -3.07
N GLN A 496 -0.76 17.68 -2.76
CA GLN A 496 0.40 18.05 -3.59
C GLN A 496 0.46 17.17 -4.84
N CYS A 497 1.09 17.64 -5.92
CA CYS A 497 1.24 16.83 -7.14
C CYS A 497 1.87 15.46 -6.86
N GLU A 498 2.83 15.36 -5.94
CA GLU A 498 3.49 14.10 -5.59
C GLU A 498 2.57 13.06 -4.92
N GLU A 499 1.40 13.48 -4.40
CA GLU A 499 0.38 12.56 -3.87
C GLU A 499 -0.50 11.97 -4.99
N ILE A 500 -0.43 12.49 -6.22
CA ILE A 500 -1.19 11.98 -7.35
C ILE A 500 -0.49 10.74 -7.89
N THR A 501 -1.10 9.59 -7.64
CA THR A 501 -0.65 8.31 -8.20
C THR A 501 -1.23 8.02 -9.58
N ASP A 502 -2.36 8.65 -9.94
CA ASP A 502 -3.01 8.46 -11.24
C ASP A 502 -2.39 9.38 -12.30
N SER A 503 -1.80 8.76 -13.32
CA SER A 503 -1.17 9.48 -14.44
C SER A 503 -2.12 10.42 -15.18
N CYS A 504 -3.40 10.05 -15.31
CA CYS A 504 -4.36 10.84 -16.07
C CYS A 504 -4.76 12.11 -15.32
N LEU A 505 -5.01 11.97 -14.03
CA LEU A 505 -5.21 13.12 -13.15
C LEU A 505 -3.99 14.05 -13.18
N CYS A 506 -2.77 13.52 -13.15
CA CYS A 506 -1.57 14.35 -13.24
C CYS A 506 -1.50 15.14 -14.56
N LEU A 507 -1.78 14.48 -15.69
CA LEU A 507 -1.78 15.08 -17.04
C LEU A 507 -2.93 16.05 -17.28
N GLU A 508 -4.01 15.97 -16.50
CA GLU A 508 -5.05 17.01 -16.46
C GLU A 508 -4.61 18.26 -15.73
N GLN A 509 -3.69 18.10 -14.78
CA GLN A 509 -3.14 19.18 -13.98
C GLN A 509 -1.81 19.68 -14.55
N GLN A 510 -1.60 19.60 -15.88
CA GLN A 510 -0.35 19.98 -16.55
C GLN A 510 0.12 21.43 -16.26
N GLU A 511 -0.80 22.32 -15.86
CA GLU A 511 -0.45 23.68 -15.43
C GLU A 511 0.31 23.72 -14.10
N TYR A 512 0.16 22.69 -13.27
CA TYR A 512 0.67 22.60 -11.89
C TYR A 512 1.67 21.46 -11.71
N CYS A 513 1.46 20.36 -12.42
CA CYS A 513 2.17 19.11 -12.27
C CYS A 513 2.74 18.63 -13.62
N THR A 514 3.82 17.85 -13.56
CA THR A 514 4.42 17.16 -14.71
C THR A 514 4.48 15.67 -14.40
N TYR A 515 4.07 14.83 -15.35
CA TYR A 515 4.13 13.38 -15.17
C TYR A 515 5.46 12.81 -15.68
N ASP A 516 6.25 12.21 -14.80
CA ASP A 516 7.47 11.49 -15.18
C ASP A 516 7.12 10.04 -15.53
N ILE A 517 7.02 9.77 -16.84
CA ILE A 517 6.63 8.46 -17.39
C ILE A 517 7.60 7.34 -16.97
N ASN A 518 8.90 7.63 -16.84
CA ASN A 518 9.91 6.60 -16.55
C ASN A 518 9.84 6.15 -15.10
N ARG A 519 9.59 7.10 -14.20
CA ARG A 519 9.45 6.84 -12.76
C ARG A 519 8.01 6.54 -12.35
N ASN A 520 7.04 6.77 -13.23
CA ASN A 520 5.61 6.64 -12.99
C ASN A 520 5.17 7.47 -11.75
N ILE A 521 5.63 8.72 -11.68
CA ILE A 521 5.32 9.66 -10.59
C ILE A 521 4.87 11.00 -11.15
N CYS A 522 3.93 11.63 -10.45
CA CYS A 522 3.55 13.01 -10.69
C CYS A 522 4.47 13.94 -9.88
N GLN A 523 4.99 14.99 -10.52
CA GLN A 523 5.93 15.94 -9.92
C GLN A 523 5.35 17.34 -9.96
N SER A 524 5.59 18.13 -8.92
CA SER A 524 5.21 19.53 -8.90
C SER A 524 6.06 20.35 -9.88
N ASN A 525 5.39 21.21 -10.63
CA ASN A 525 6.06 22.17 -11.49
C ASN A 525 6.09 23.53 -10.80
N GLY A 526 7.06 23.75 -9.92
CA GLY A 526 7.20 25.03 -9.18
C GLY A 526 7.54 26.22 -10.10
N CYS A 527 7.25 27.45 -9.68
CA CYS A 527 7.55 28.64 -10.48
C CYS A 527 9.02 28.74 -10.87
N GLN A 528 9.93 28.28 -10.02
CA GLN A 528 11.39 28.27 -10.23
C GLN A 528 11.85 27.45 -11.44
N ASN A 529 11.02 26.57 -11.99
CA ASN A 529 11.35 25.72 -13.13
C ASN A 529 11.10 26.41 -14.48
N TYR A 530 10.44 27.57 -14.50
CA TYR A 530 10.10 28.27 -15.72
C TYR A 530 11.09 29.38 -16.05
N ASN A 531 11.34 29.56 -17.34
CA ASN A 531 12.09 30.69 -17.87
C ASN A 531 11.12 31.86 -18.17
N GLN A 532 11.65 32.94 -18.75
CA GLN A 532 10.85 34.13 -19.08
C GLN A 532 9.66 33.82 -20.00
N ASP A 533 9.86 32.96 -20.99
CA ASP A 533 8.86 32.69 -22.04
C ASP A 533 7.82 31.66 -21.58
N THR A 534 8.17 30.81 -20.62
CA THR A 534 7.30 29.73 -20.11
C THR A 534 6.68 30.03 -18.75
N CYS A 535 6.98 31.17 -18.12
CA CYS A 535 6.47 31.52 -16.78
C CYS A 535 4.94 31.69 -16.79
N PRO A 536 4.17 30.82 -16.10
CA PRO A 536 2.72 30.83 -16.21
C PRO A 536 2.12 32.00 -15.43
N THR A 537 1.51 32.94 -16.14
CA THR A 537 0.89 34.15 -15.56
C THR A 537 -0.35 33.86 -14.71
N SER A 538 -0.88 32.64 -14.72
CA SER A 538 -1.99 32.24 -13.86
C SER A 538 -1.58 32.12 -12.38
N ARG A 539 -0.32 31.79 -12.09
CA ARG A 539 0.17 31.56 -10.71
C ARG A 539 1.56 32.08 -10.39
N CYS A 540 2.33 32.39 -11.41
CA CYS A 540 3.67 32.94 -11.29
C CYS A 540 3.74 34.31 -11.99
N TYR A 541 4.80 35.05 -11.72
CA TYR A 541 5.21 36.20 -12.50
C TYR A 541 6.73 36.17 -12.68
N PHE A 542 7.20 36.65 -13.83
CA PHE A 542 8.62 36.68 -14.10
C PHE A 542 9.26 37.94 -13.49
N ASN A 543 10.18 37.76 -12.55
CA ASN A 543 10.91 38.86 -11.94
C ASN A 543 12.10 39.24 -12.83
N LEU A 544 11.95 40.29 -13.62
CA LEU A 544 12.99 40.78 -14.55
C LEU A 544 14.31 41.10 -13.83
N ASN A 545 14.27 41.61 -12.59
CA ASN A 545 15.48 41.98 -11.86
C ASN A 545 16.29 40.77 -11.40
N LYS A 546 15.60 39.69 -10.98
CA LYS A 546 16.25 38.45 -10.53
C LYS A 546 16.41 37.42 -11.64
N ASN A 547 15.82 37.66 -12.82
CA ASN A 547 15.77 36.74 -13.96
C ASN A 547 15.26 35.34 -13.58
N ILE A 548 14.23 35.29 -12.73
CA ILE A 548 13.59 34.05 -12.25
C ILE A 548 12.07 34.21 -12.27
N CYS A 549 11.37 33.12 -12.57
CA CYS A 549 9.92 33.04 -12.41
C CYS A 549 9.59 32.73 -10.94
N ILE A 550 8.75 33.56 -10.33
CA ILE A 550 8.40 33.47 -8.91
C ILE A 550 6.90 33.47 -8.72
N GLN A 551 6.46 32.93 -7.60
CA GLN A 551 5.04 32.81 -7.28
C GLN A 551 4.39 34.18 -7.02
N GLN A 552 3.18 34.39 -7.55
CA GLN A 552 2.34 35.56 -7.26
C GLN A 552 1.95 35.62 -5.78
N CYS A 553 1.70 36.83 -5.27
CA CYS A 553 1.42 37.05 -3.84
C CYS A 553 0.26 36.19 -3.35
N ARG A 554 -0.86 36.13 -4.09
CA ARG A 554 -2.08 35.40 -3.70
C ARG A 554 -1.94 33.89 -3.47
N PHE A 555 -0.84 33.29 -3.92
CA PHE A 555 -0.58 31.86 -3.72
C PHE A 555 0.44 31.59 -2.60
N ARG A 556 0.93 32.64 -1.93
CA ARG A 556 1.81 32.51 -0.76
C ARG A 556 0.96 32.28 0.47
N TYR A 557 1.27 31.21 1.20
CA TYR A 557 0.34 30.67 2.21
C TYR A 557 0.63 31.15 3.65
N ASN A 558 1.72 31.88 3.87
CA ASN A 558 2.08 32.40 5.20
C ASN A 558 2.76 33.78 5.12
N ASN A 559 2.77 34.49 6.24
CA ASN A 559 3.35 35.84 6.35
C ASN A 559 4.84 35.88 5.96
N GLN A 560 5.64 34.91 6.43
CA GLN A 560 7.08 34.88 6.16
C GLN A 560 7.38 34.82 4.66
N GLU A 561 6.66 33.96 3.92
CA GLU A 561 6.82 33.85 2.48
C GLU A 561 6.26 35.07 1.74
N CYS A 562 5.21 35.71 2.27
CA CYS A 562 4.65 36.94 1.72
C CYS A 562 5.65 38.10 1.78
N GLU A 563 6.33 38.29 2.92
CA GLU A 563 7.27 39.38 3.18
C GLU A 563 8.59 39.26 2.40
N LEU A 564 8.88 38.12 1.76
CA LEU A 564 10.11 37.94 0.95
C LEU A 564 10.14 38.79 -0.34
N LEU A 565 8.99 39.35 -0.75
CA LEU A 565 8.86 40.19 -1.93
C LEU A 565 8.37 41.57 -1.55
N ASN A 566 9.06 42.59 -2.06
CA ASN A 566 8.69 43.99 -1.82
C ASN A 566 7.32 44.38 -2.39
N ASP A 567 6.78 43.56 -3.30
CA ASP A 567 5.52 43.81 -3.99
C ASP A 567 4.32 43.08 -3.37
N CYS A 568 4.52 42.37 -2.24
CA CYS A 568 3.47 41.68 -1.50
C CYS A 568 3.34 42.18 -0.06
N TYR A 569 2.14 42.15 0.51
CA TYR A 569 1.92 42.34 1.94
C TYR A 569 0.92 41.31 2.49
N TRP A 570 1.08 40.94 3.75
CA TRP A 570 0.16 40.02 4.42
C TRP A 570 -1.03 40.78 5.01
N ASP A 571 -2.24 40.40 4.60
CA ASP A 571 -3.47 40.90 5.19
C ASP A 571 -3.86 40.00 6.37
N TYR A 572 -3.70 40.51 7.59
CA TYR A 572 -4.03 39.77 8.82
C TYR A 572 -5.53 39.60 9.05
N ILE A 573 -6.39 40.38 8.37
CA ILE A 573 -7.84 40.25 8.47
C ILE A 573 -8.30 39.09 7.60
N GLU A 574 -7.84 39.08 6.36
CA GLU A 574 -8.21 38.07 5.36
C GLU A 574 -7.31 36.81 5.43
N ASN A 575 -6.23 36.83 6.23
CA ASN A 575 -5.19 35.79 6.31
C ASN A 575 -4.66 35.35 4.94
N GLN A 576 -4.44 36.32 4.04
CA GLN A 576 -3.95 36.07 2.70
C GLN A 576 -2.87 37.08 2.32
N CYS A 577 -1.98 36.66 1.43
CA CYS A 577 -0.94 37.52 0.88
C CYS A 577 -1.49 38.28 -0.33
N LEU A 578 -1.51 39.61 -0.25
CA LEU A 578 -2.04 40.50 -1.28
C LEU A 578 -0.90 41.22 -2.01
N GLU A 579 -1.13 41.56 -3.27
CA GLU A 579 -0.23 42.44 -4.00
C GLU A 579 -0.35 43.87 -3.45
N TYR A 580 0.79 44.56 -3.30
CA TYR A 580 0.75 46.01 -3.10
C TYR A 580 0.12 46.64 -4.33
N TYR A 581 -1.17 46.96 -4.24
CA TYR A 581 -1.74 47.96 -5.11
C TYR A 581 -0.96 49.24 -4.81
N LYS A 582 -0.02 49.61 -5.70
CA LYS A 582 0.36 51.01 -5.85
C LYS A 582 -0.96 51.70 -6.11
N SER A 583 -1.57 52.25 -5.05
CA SER A 583 -2.70 53.16 -5.17
C SER A 583 -2.29 54.09 -6.30
N PRO A 584 -3.01 54.10 -7.44
CA PRO A 584 -2.57 54.83 -8.62
C PRO A 584 -2.22 56.20 -8.10
N GLN A 585 -0.92 56.55 -8.16
CA GLN A 585 -0.41 57.84 -7.70
C GLN A 585 -1.45 58.83 -8.18
N PRO A 586 -2.20 59.48 -7.27
CA PRO A 586 -3.41 60.21 -7.65
C PRO A 586 -2.95 61.04 -8.81
N THR A 587 -3.43 60.70 -10.02
CA THR A 587 -2.95 61.33 -11.23
C THR A 587 -3.16 62.77 -10.91
N VAL A 588 -2.07 63.54 -10.77
CA VAL A 588 -2.19 64.95 -10.50
C VAL A 588 -2.90 65.43 -11.75
N VAL A 589 -4.22 65.48 -11.67
CA VAL A 589 -5.10 66.01 -12.70
C VAL A 589 -4.59 67.42 -12.75
N ASN A 590 -3.78 67.70 -13.76
CA ASN A 590 -3.21 69.00 -13.96
C ASN A 590 -4.42 69.93 -13.96
N PRO A 591 -4.61 70.80 -12.95
CA PRO A 591 -5.83 71.59 -12.81
C PRO A 591 -6.02 72.59 -13.97
N SER A 592 -5.14 72.54 -14.96
CA SER A 592 -5.10 73.38 -16.15
C SER A 592 -5.89 72.83 -17.34
N ILE A 593 -6.46 71.62 -17.27
CA ILE A 593 -7.37 71.11 -18.32
C ILE A 593 -8.71 70.81 -17.68
N ILE A 594 -9.48 71.87 -17.47
CA ILE A 594 -10.93 71.76 -17.30
C ILE A 594 -11.43 71.13 -18.62
N PRO A 595 -12.08 69.97 -18.61
CA PRO A 595 -12.67 69.42 -19.82
C PRO A 595 -13.62 70.46 -20.40
N ILE A 596 -13.48 70.76 -21.69
CA ILE A 596 -14.28 71.77 -22.41
C ILE A 596 -15.79 71.60 -22.14
N GLU A 597 -16.22 70.37 -21.82
CA GLU A 597 -17.57 70.00 -21.40
C GLU A 597 -18.03 70.72 -20.11
N GLU A 598 -17.19 70.84 -19.08
CA GLU A 598 -17.55 71.58 -17.85
C GLU A 598 -17.67 73.10 -18.10
N LEU A 599 -16.85 73.63 -19.02
CA LEU A 599 -16.87 75.03 -19.42
C LEU A 599 -18.11 75.36 -20.25
N LEU A 600 -18.53 74.43 -21.13
CA LEU A 600 -19.78 74.51 -21.89
C LEU A 600 -21.01 74.42 -20.98
N ILE A 601 -21.01 73.54 -19.98
CA ILE A 601 -22.11 73.44 -19.02
C ILE A 601 -22.24 74.73 -18.20
N LYS A 602 -21.12 75.29 -17.73
CA LYS A 602 -21.13 76.58 -17.02
C LYS A 602 -21.57 77.74 -17.92
N ALA A 603 -21.15 77.76 -19.19
CA ALA A 603 -21.60 78.76 -20.16
C ALA A 603 -23.10 78.65 -20.45
N LEU A 604 -23.63 77.44 -20.63
CA LEU A 604 -25.06 77.19 -20.84
C LEU A 604 -25.90 77.57 -19.62
N LEU A 605 -25.37 77.37 -18.40
CA LEU A 605 -26.03 77.82 -17.16
C LEU A 605 -26.08 79.35 -17.06
N VAL A 606 -25.01 80.05 -17.45
CA VAL A 606 -25.01 81.52 -17.47
C VAL A 606 -25.94 82.06 -18.55
N ILE A 607 -25.99 81.45 -19.74
CA ILE A 607 -26.92 81.84 -20.80
C ILE A 607 -28.37 81.61 -20.38
N SER A 608 -28.67 80.48 -19.74
CA SER A 608 -30.03 80.21 -19.26
C SER A 608 -30.46 81.14 -18.12
N LEU A 609 -29.54 81.52 -17.21
CA LEU A 609 -29.80 82.57 -16.21
C LEU A 609 -30.03 83.95 -16.82
N LEU A 610 -29.32 84.31 -17.90
CA LEU A 610 -29.51 85.58 -18.61
C LEU A 610 -30.80 85.63 -19.46
N VAL A 611 -31.39 84.50 -19.79
CA VAL A 611 -32.70 84.41 -20.49
C VAL A 611 -33.87 84.48 -19.50
N ILE A 612 -33.62 84.20 -18.21
CA ILE A 612 -34.62 84.26 -17.13
C ILE A 612 -34.74 85.67 -16.52
N ILE A 613 -33.69 86.50 -16.65
CA ILE A 613 -33.68 87.94 -16.31
C ILE A 613 -34.15 88.73 -17.53
#